data_AF-A0A8C7E353-F1
#
_entry.id   AF-A0A8C7E353-F1
#
_cell.length_a   1.000
_cell.length_b   1.000
_cell.length_c   1.000
_cell.angle_alpha   90.00
_cell.angle_beta   90.00
_cell.angle_gamma   90.00
#
_symmetry.space_group_name_H-M   'P 1'
#
loop_
_entity.id
_entity.type
_entity.pdbx_description
1 polymer ?
#
loop_
_entity_poly.entity_id
_entity_poly.type
_entity_poly.pdbx_seq_one_letter_code
_entity_poly.pdbx_strand_id
1 'polypeptide(L)'
;MFFAPFLPFVYILFNSPSYLLQMNICSKPPNKTAPEKTSETTFEVQSQHARRNGWSWPPHPFQFVAWLLFFFFALVGFGILVPLLPIHWVPAGYICPGVFFLCHLVVHLTAVSIDPADDSVRKKNYQGPLSAFNRSQHAHVIENRHCHICDVDVSSRSKHCGSCNKCVCGFDHHCMWLNNCVGERNYWLFLNSVISAILGLLLILLVAFYVFVQFFLDPTKLRTGRHFEDLKNQTDVWFVFLPVAPVKTKAPAILSLAGLLIILGLLTLFLLGHLLVFHIYLMWHRMTTYEYIVQQRPPQEVKDPEKQPEFYPPSTRPSQARLQLLNCKQCSTLFPEAQR
;
A
#
# COMPACT_ATOMS: atom_id res chain seq x y z
N MET A 1 18.99 -20.53 -8.41
CA MET A 1 17.93 -21.18 -7.61
C MET A 1 18.01 -20.79 -6.13
N PHE A 2 18.13 -19.49 -5.79
CA PHE A 2 18.29 -19.02 -4.40
C PHE A 2 17.40 -17.84 -3.98
N PHE A 3 16.40 -17.45 -4.79
CA PHE A 3 15.50 -16.33 -4.46
C PHE A 3 14.02 -16.74 -4.25
N ALA A 4 13.70 -18.03 -4.34
CA ALA A 4 12.31 -18.50 -4.41
C ALA A 4 11.49 -18.47 -3.09
N PRO A 5 12.05 -18.62 -1.86
CA PRO A 5 11.19 -18.75 -0.69
C PRO A 5 10.87 -17.43 0.05
N PHE A 6 11.56 -16.33 -0.23
CA PHE A 6 11.30 -15.03 0.44
C PHE A 6 10.39 -14.06 -0.34
N LEU A 7 10.15 -14.34 -1.64
CA LEU A 7 9.30 -13.55 -2.53
C LEU A 7 7.84 -13.38 -2.04
N PRO A 8 7.18 -14.37 -1.42
CA PRO A 8 5.80 -14.20 -0.98
C PRO A 8 5.68 -13.35 0.29
N PHE A 9 6.63 -13.43 1.23
CA PHE A 9 6.40 -12.89 2.58
C PHE A 9 6.45 -11.36 2.63
N VAL A 10 7.38 -10.73 1.91
CA VAL A 10 7.44 -9.25 1.80
C VAL A 10 6.32 -8.74 0.88
N TYR A 11 5.99 -9.46 -0.20
CA TYR A 11 4.91 -9.07 -1.10
C TYR A 11 3.52 -9.18 -0.46
N ILE A 12 3.28 -10.22 0.35
CA ILE A 12 2.02 -10.47 1.06
C ILE A 12 1.82 -9.49 2.23
N LEU A 13 2.89 -9.11 2.94
CA LEU A 13 2.82 -8.12 4.02
C LEU A 13 2.45 -6.71 3.54
N PHE A 14 2.72 -6.36 2.26
CA PHE A 14 2.49 -5.01 1.74
C PHE A 14 1.37 -4.90 0.67
N ASN A 15 0.91 -5.99 0.05
CA ASN A 15 -0.05 -5.92 -1.08
C ASN A 15 -1.13 -7.02 -1.11
N SER A 16 -1.29 -7.86 -0.08
CA SER A 16 -2.31 -8.91 -0.11
C SER A 16 -3.68 -8.44 0.41
N PRO A 17 -4.81 -8.71 -0.28
CA PRO A 17 -6.16 -8.42 0.22
C PRO A 17 -6.56 -9.28 1.42
N SER A 18 -5.78 -10.31 1.76
CA SER A 18 -6.13 -11.32 2.78
C SER A 18 -6.21 -10.74 4.20
N TYR A 19 -5.54 -9.64 4.50
CA TYR A 19 -5.64 -8.97 5.81
C TYR A 19 -6.92 -8.14 5.98
N LEU A 20 -7.62 -7.78 4.88
CA LEU A 20 -8.91 -7.08 4.96
C LEU A 20 -10.06 -8.01 5.41
N LEU A 21 -9.89 -9.33 5.34
CA LEU A 21 -10.87 -10.25 5.92
C LEU A 21 -10.77 -10.28 7.46
N GLN A 22 -9.63 -9.95 8.05
CA GLN A 22 -9.44 -9.99 9.50
C GLN A 22 -9.97 -8.73 10.20
N MET A 23 -9.87 -7.56 9.56
CA MET A 23 -10.34 -6.28 10.12
C MET A 23 -11.85 -6.08 9.99
N ASN A 24 -12.52 -6.83 9.10
CA ASN A 24 -13.98 -6.77 8.92
C ASN A 24 -14.75 -7.80 9.78
N ILE A 25 -14.06 -8.48 10.70
CA ILE A 25 -14.68 -9.40 11.68
C ILE A 25 -15.00 -8.68 13.00
N CYS A 26 -14.41 -7.50 13.26
CA CYS A 26 -14.62 -6.74 14.52
C CYS A 26 -15.93 -5.93 14.59
N SER A 27 -16.82 -6.01 13.60
CA SER A 27 -18.12 -5.32 13.60
C SER A 27 -19.34 -6.26 13.68
N LYS A 28 -19.15 -7.56 13.95
CA LYS A 28 -20.28 -8.45 14.27
C LYS A 28 -20.63 -8.35 15.76
N PRO A 29 -21.82 -7.85 16.15
CA PRO A 29 -22.30 -8.07 17.51
C PRO A 29 -22.53 -9.57 17.73
N PRO A 30 -22.23 -10.09 18.93
CA PRO A 30 -22.39 -11.50 19.22
C PRO A 30 -23.89 -11.85 19.29
N ASN A 31 -24.21 -13.06 18.80
CA ASN A 31 -25.47 -13.79 18.93
C ASN A 31 -26.52 -13.16 19.87
N LYS A 32 -27.62 -12.69 19.29
CA LYS A 32 -28.90 -12.58 20.00
C LYS A 32 -29.95 -13.44 19.29
N THR A 33 -30.32 -14.52 19.95
CA THR A 33 -31.53 -15.30 19.71
C THR A 33 -32.74 -14.54 20.24
N ALA A 34 -33.46 -13.81 19.38
CA ALA A 34 -34.86 -13.41 19.59
C ALA A 34 -35.46 -12.92 18.25
N PRO A 35 -36.74 -13.20 17.95
CA PRO A 35 -37.38 -12.70 16.75
C PRO A 35 -37.92 -11.29 17.03
N GLU A 36 -37.41 -10.27 16.33
CA GLU A 36 -37.96 -8.92 16.41
C GLU A 36 -38.46 -8.45 15.05
N LYS A 37 -39.61 -7.79 15.13
CA LYS A 37 -40.58 -7.54 14.07
C LYS A 37 -40.02 -6.66 12.96
N THR A 38 -40.53 -6.95 11.76
CA THR A 38 -40.48 -6.15 10.54
C THR A 38 -40.58 -4.66 10.85
N SER A 39 -39.45 -3.98 10.81
CA SER A 39 -39.38 -2.54 10.59
C SER A 39 -38.37 -2.36 9.48
N GLU A 40 -38.82 -1.73 8.41
CA GLU A 40 -38.03 -1.31 7.26
C GLU A 40 -36.90 -0.40 7.75
N THR A 41 -35.80 -1.01 8.17
CA THR A 41 -34.51 -0.34 8.24
C THR A 41 -33.92 -0.56 6.87
N THR A 42 -34.10 0.45 6.02
CA THR A 42 -33.28 0.66 4.83
C THR A 42 -31.84 0.45 5.28
N PHE A 43 -31.26 -0.72 4.98
CA PHE A 43 -29.82 -0.82 4.96
C PHE A 43 -29.42 0.25 3.96
N GLU A 44 -28.85 1.36 4.44
CA GLU A 44 -28.12 2.27 3.59
C GLU A 44 -27.05 1.40 2.94
N VAL A 45 -27.36 0.90 1.74
CA VAL A 45 -26.40 0.30 0.84
C VAL A 45 -25.46 1.45 0.57
N GLN A 46 -24.36 1.48 1.33
CA GLN A 46 -23.29 2.45 1.17
C GLN A 46 -22.89 2.33 -0.30
N SER A 47 -23.38 3.26 -1.12
CA SER A 47 -23.15 3.25 -2.55
C SER A 47 -21.66 3.42 -2.72
N GLN A 48 -20.97 2.31 -2.93
CA GLN A 48 -19.52 2.33 -3.02
C GLN A 48 -19.20 2.93 -4.38
N HIS A 49 -19.01 4.24 -4.39
CA HIS A 49 -18.73 5.00 -5.59
C HIS A 49 -17.44 4.47 -6.23
N ALA A 50 -17.46 4.34 -7.56
CA ALA A 50 -16.29 3.94 -8.32
C ALA A 50 -15.17 4.98 -8.17
N ARG A 51 -13.96 4.50 -7.85
CA ARG A 51 -12.74 5.32 -7.81
C ARG A 51 -12.32 5.69 -9.23
N ARG A 52 -12.27 6.99 -9.55
CA ARG A 52 -11.79 7.46 -10.86
C ARG A 52 -10.27 7.38 -10.98
N ASN A 53 -9.54 7.84 -9.97
CA ASN A 53 -8.08 7.84 -9.97
C ASN A 53 -7.53 7.88 -8.53
N GLY A 54 -6.23 8.10 -8.39
CA GLY A 54 -5.53 8.15 -7.10
C GLY A 54 -5.91 9.32 -6.19
N TRP A 55 -6.68 10.29 -6.68
CA TRP A 55 -7.18 11.43 -5.90
C TRP A 55 -8.60 11.24 -5.38
N SER A 56 -9.28 10.14 -5.75
CA SER A 56 -10.63 9.88 -5.25
C SER A 56 -10.61 9.57 -3.75
N TRP A 57 -11.66 9.94 -3.03
CA TRP A 57 -11.77 9.70 -1.60
C TRP A 57 -12.32 8.27 -1.32
N PRO A 58 -11.88 7.59 -0.24
CA PRO A 58 -10.84 7.99 0.71
C PRO A 58 -9.41 7.71 0.18
N PRO A 59 -8.43 8.57 0.47
CA PRO A 59 -7.03 8.30 0.20
C PRO A 59 -6.46 7.20 1.11
N HIS A 60 -5.59 6.35 0.56
CA HIS A 60 -4.93 5.30 1.33
C HIS A 60 -3.76 5.88 2.16
N PRO A 61 -3.56 5.46 3.43
CA PRO A 61 -2.45 5.96 4.28
C PRO A 61 -1.07 5.89 3.63
N PHE A 62 -0.78 4.82 2.87
CA PHE A 62 0.50 4.66 2.17
C PHE A 62 0.77 5.73 1.09
N GLN A 63 -0.27 6.33 0.52
CA GLN A 63 -0.09 7.46 -0.39
C GLN A 63 0.50 8.67 0.36
N PHE A 64 0.03 8.96 1.57
CA PHE A 64 0.60 10.02 2.41
C PHE A 64 2.02 9.71 2.84
N VAL A 65 2.30 8.46 3.21
CA VAL A 65 3.66 8.02 3.55
C VAL A 65 4.61 8.25 2.36
N ALA A 66 4.20 7.94 1.13
CA ALA A 66 5.01 8.22 -0.07
C ALA A 66 5.36 9.71 -0.20
N TRP A 67 4.37 10.59 -0.04
CA TRP A 67 4.58 12.04 -0.10
C TRP A 67 5.50 12.55 1.01
N LEU A 68 5.29 12.09 2.24
CA LEU A 68 6.14 12.45 3.37
C LEU A 68 7.59 12.04 3.15
N LEU A 69 7.83 10.82 2.63
CA LEU A 69 9.17 10.36 2.27
C LEU A 69 9.80 11.22 1.17
N PHE A 70 9.05 11.51 0.10
CA PHE A 70 9.52 12.35 -0.99
C PHE A 70 9.94 13.74 -0.48
N PHE A 71 9.08 14.40 0.30
CA PHE A 71 9.39 15.71 0.88
C PHE A 71 10.56 15.65 1.84
N PHE A 72 10.66 14.61 2.67
CA PHE A 72 11.80 14.42 3.56
C PHE A 72 13.12 14.31 2.79
N PHE A 73 13.20 13.44 1.78
CA PHE A 73 14.40 13.28 0.96
C PHE A 73 14.76 14.56 0.20
N ALA A 74 13.75 15.27 -0.34
CA ALA A 74 13.98 16.53 -1.04
C ALA A 74 14.47 17.63 -0.09
N LEU A 75 13.80 17.81 1.05
CA LEU A 75 14.11 18.87 2.01
C LEU A 75 15.49 18.67 2.63
N VAL A 76 15.79 17.47 3.14
CA VAL A 76 17.09 17.17 3.75
C VAL A 76 18.17 17.13 2.68
N GLY A 77 17.92 16.48 1.55
CA GLY A 77 18.87 16.39 0.44
C GLY A 77 19.27 17.75 -0.11
N PHE A 78 18.33 18.50 -0.67
CA PHE A 78 18.60 19.77 -1.35
C PHE A 78 18.74 20.96 -0.40
N GLY A 79 18.04 20.94 0.74
CA GLY A 79 18.06 22.02 1.71
C GLY A 79 19.24 21.93 2.69
N ILE A 80 19.71 20.73 3.01
CA ILE A 80 20.74 20.53 4.04
C ILE A 80 22.02 19.97 3.45
N LEU A 81 21.96 18.86 2.71
CA LEU A 81 23.17 18.12 2.34
C LEU A 81 23.90 18.70 1.11
N VAL A 82 23.17 19.03 0.04
CA VAL A 82 23.77 19.59 -1.19
C VAL A 82 24.53 20.91 -0.93
N PRO A 83 24.04 21.86 -0.12
CA PRO A 83 24.80 23.06 0.22
C PRO A 83 26.14 22.82 0.92
N LEU A 84 26.33 21.65 1.55
CA LEU A 84 27.56 21.28 2.25
C LEU A 84 28.60 20.66 1.31
N LEU A 85 28.26 20.42 0.04
CA LEU A 85 29.24 19.96 -0.94
C LEU A 85 30.29 21.05 -1.21
N PRO A 86 31.50 20.66 -1.68
CA PRO A 86 32.48 21.62 -2.17
C PRO A 86 31.85 22.57 -3.19
N ILE A 87 32.16 23.86 -3.14
CA ILE A 87 31.48 24.91 -3.92
C ILE A 87 31.40 24.61 -5.43
N HIS A 88 32.39 23.93 -5.99
CA HIS A 88 32.44 23.54 -7.40
C HIS A 88 31.55 22.33 -7.74
N TRP A 89 31.14 21.53 -6.75
CA TRP A 89 30.23 20.39 -6.89
C TRP A 89 28.77 20.76 -6.61
N VAL A 90 28.51 21.84 -5.88
CA VAL A 90 27.15 22.29 -5.53
C VAL A 90 26.22 22.37 -6.75
N PRO A 91 26.61 22.97 -7.90
CA PRO A 91 25.72 23.01 -9.07
C PRO A 91 25.33 21.61 -9.57
N ALA A 92 26.29 20.69 -9.67
CA ALA A 92 26.03 19.31 -10.06
C ALA A 92 25.18 18.57 -9.02
N GLY A 93 25.44 18.83 -7.73
CA GLY A 93 24.68 18.30 -6.60
C GLY A 93 23.21 18.75 -6.59
N TYR A 94 22.89 19.91 -7.16
CA TYR A 94 21.50 20.33 -7.38
C TYR A 94 20.92 19.77 -8.67
N ILE A 95 21.63 19.94 -9.80
CA ILE A 95 21.09 19.63 -11.13
C ILE A 95 20.85 18.14 -11.31
N CYS A 96 21.84 17.30 -11.02
CA CYS A 96 21.75 15.86 -11.30
C CYS A 96 20.60 15.18 -10.54
N PRO A 97 20.56 15.20 -9.19
CA PRO A 97 19.42 14.63 -8.47
C PRO A 97 18.13 15.44 -8.69
N GLY A 98 18.21 16.77 -8.89
CA GLY A 98 17.04 17.62 -9.11
C GLY A 98 16.24 17.22 -10.34
N VAL A 99 16.92 16.89 -11.46
CA VAL A 99 16.27 16.40 -12.68
C VAL A 99 15.51 15.09 -12.42
N PHE A 100 16.10 14.14 -11.70
CA PHE A 100 15.43 12.87 -11.41
C PHE A 100 14.29 13.02 -10.40
N PHE A 101 14.42 13.89 -9.39
CA PHE A 101 13.33 14.21 -8.46
C PHE A 101 12.15 14.88 -9.17
N LEU A 102 12.43 15.82 -10.07
CA LEU A 102 11.39 16.47 -10.87
C LEU A 102 10.72 15.49 -11.83
N CYS A 103 11.52 14.68 -12.54
CA CYS A 103 11.01 13.61 -13.40
C CYS A 103 10.10 12.67 -12.60
N HIS A 104 10.56 12.19 -11.44
CA HIS A 104 9.79 11.36 -10.54
C HIS A 104 8.47 12.01 -10.12
N LEU A 105 8.51 13.27 -9.68
CA LEU A 105 7.31 14.01 -9.28
C LEU A 105 6.29 14.07 -10.43
N VAL A 106 6.74 14.40 -11.65
CA VAL A 106 5.87 14.51 -12.83
C VAL A 106 5.26 13.15 -13.18
N VAL A 107 6.07 12.10 -13.32
CA VAL A 107 5.55 10.78 -13.70
C VAL A 107 4.67 10.16 -12.61
N HIS A 108 5.00 10.39 -11.33
CA HIS A 108 4.21 9.91 -10.20
C HIS A 108 2.85 10.61 -10.15
N LEU A 109 2.82 11.95 -10.20
CA LEU A 109 1.57 12.71 -10.26
C LEU A 109 0.71 12.29 -11.46
N THR A 110 1.34 12.03 -12.61
CA THR A 110 0.63 11.55 -13.80
C THR A 110 0.05 10.14 -13.58
N ALA A 111 0.82 9.21 -13.00
CA ALA A 111 0.36 7.86 -12.68
C ALA A 111 -0.82 7.85 -11.69
N VAL A 112 -0.78 8.72 -10.67
CA VAL A 112 -1.87 8.93 -9.70
C VAL A 112 -3.10 9.53 -10.38
N SER A 113 -2.92 10.47 -11.33
CA SER A 113 -4.01 11.23 -11.93
C SER A 113 -4.73 10.51 -13.06
N ILE A 114 -4.05 9.61 -13.79
CA ILE A 114 -4.66 8.86 -14.88
C ILE A 114 -5.75 7.94 -14.33
N ASP A 115 -6.90 7.96 -15.00
CA ASP A 115 -7.92 6.92 -14.85
C ASP A 115 -7.52 5.66 -15.66
N PRO A 116 -7.19 4.54 -15.00
CA PRO A 116 -6.84 3.27 -15.65
C PRO A 116 -8.07 2.44 -16.06
N ALA A 117 -9.31 2.92 -15.86
CA ALA A 117 -10.51 2.15 -16.18
C ALA A 117 -10.53 1.68 -17.63
N ASP A 118 -11.23 0.57 -17.88
CA ASP A 118 -11.57 0.11 -19.23
C ASP A 118 -12.29 1.21 -20.03
N ASP A 119 -12.03 1.29 -21.33
CA ASP A 119 -12.59 2.29 -22.23
C ASP A 119 -14.12 2.36 -22.16
N SER A 120 -14.80 1.22 -22.08
CA SER A 120 -16.26 1.16 -21.98
C SER A 120 -16.76 1.72 -20.64
N VAL A 121 -16.04 1.47 -19.54
CA VAL A 121 -16.35 2.03 -18.22
C VAL A 121 -16.20 3.56 -18.25
N ARG A 122 -15.15 4.08 -18.89
CA ARG A 122 -14.95 5.53 -19.01
C ARG A 122 -16.05 6.19 -19.84
N LYS A 123 -16.49 5.54 -20.93
CA LYS A 123 -17.56 6.04 -21.82
C LYS A 123 -18.94 6.03 -21.16
N LYS A 124 -19.24 5.00 -20.35
CA LYS A 124 -20.53 4.91 -19.63
C LYS A 124 -20.72 6.02 -18.59
N ASN A 125 -19.63 6.68 -18.19
CA ASN A 125 -19.54 7.66 -17.10
C ASN A 125 -19.95 7.07 -15.73
N TYR A 126 -19.26 7.49 -14.67
CA TYR A 126 -19.43 6.98 -13.30
C TYR A 126 -20.74 7.40 -12.59
N GLN A 127 -21.79 7.77 -13.33
CA GLN A 127 -22.91 8.57 -12.81
C GLN A 127 -24.03 7.78 -12.13
N GLY A 128 -23.80 6.52 -11.72
CA GLY A 128 -24.80 5.73 -11.00
C GLY A 128 -24.23 4.99 -9.81
N PRO A 129 -25.05 4.71 -8.77
CA PRO A 129 -24.69 3.74 -7.75
C PRO A 129 -24.45 2.39 -8.43
N LEU A 130 -23.31 1.77 -8.15
CA LEU A 130 -23.00 0.45 -8.68
C LEU A 130 -23.91 -0.60 -8.05
N SER A 131 -24.33 -1.57 -8.86
CA SER A 131 -25.09 -2.71 -8.38
C SER A 131 -24.23 -3.59 -7.47
N ALA A 132 -24.84 -4.15 -6.44
CA ALA A 132 -24.20 -5.19 -5.65
C ALA A 132 -24.09 -6.46 -6.50
N PHE A 133 -22.93 -7.12 -6.49
CA PHE A 133 -22.75 -8.37 -7.23
C PHE A 133 -23.58 -9.50 -6.61
N ASN A 134 -24.48 -10.08 -7.39
CA ASN A 134 -25.30 -11.20 -6.95
C ASN A 134 -24.76 -12.55 -7.43
N ARG A 135 -24.19 -13.32 -6.48
CA ARG A 135 -23.64 -14.66 -6.74
C ARG A 135 -24.67 -15.72 -7.08
N SER A 136 -25.96 -15.51 -6.79
CA SER A 136 -27.01 -16.46 -7.18
C SER A 136 -27.40 -16.34 -8.65
N GLN A 137 -27.10 -15.19 -9.28
CA GLN A 137 -27.43 -14.93 -10.68
C GLN A 137 -26.22 -15.16 -11.60
N HIS A 138 -25.03 -14.82 -11.14
CA HIS A 138 -23.79 -14.92 -11.92
C HIS A 138 -22.71 -15.65 -11.12
N ALA A 139 -22.03 -16.60 -11.76
CA ALA A 139 -20.90 -17.31 -11.17
C ALA A 139 -19.66 -16.40 -11.05
N HIS A 140 -19.47 -15.50 -12.02
CA HIS A 140 -18.34 -14.58 -12.09
C HIS A 140 -18.79 -13.12 -12.29
N VAL A 141 -17.97 -12.19 -11.79
CA VAL A 141 -18.23 -10.74 -11.94
C VAL A 141 -18.21 -10.30 -13.41
N ILE A 142 -17.42 -10.99 -14.23
CA ILE A 142 -17.35 -10.79 -15.67
C ILE A 142 -17.63 -12.11 -16.37
N GLU A 143 -18.71 -12.18 -17.15
CA GLU A 143 -19.12 -13.33 -17.94
C GLU A 143 -19.34 -12.88 -19.38
N ASN A 144 -18.86 -13.65 -20.37
CA ASN A 144 -19.02 -13.32 -21.80
C ASN A 144 -18.57 -11.89 -22.17
N ARG A 145 -17.52 -11.37 -21.51
CA ARG A 145 -17.01 -9.99 -21.63
C ARG A 145 -17.95 -8.91 -21.10
N HIS A 146 -18.99 -9.26 -20.35
CA HIS A 146 -19.86 -8.30 -19.68
C HIS A 146 -19.57 -8.26 -18.19
N CYS A 147 -19.36 -7.06 -17.62
CA CYS A 147 -19.22 -6.90 -16.17
C CYS A 147 -20.58 -6.60 -15.53
N HIS A 148 -21.07 -7.46 -14.64
CA HIS A 148 -22.39 -7.29 -14.00
C HIS A 148 -22.44 -6.23 -12.89
N ILE A 149 -21.29 -5.75 -12.42
CA ILE A 149 -21.20 -4.66 -11.43
C ILE A 149 -21.16 -3.30 -12.14
N CYS A 150 -20.29 -3.16 -13.14
CA CYS A 150 -20.21 -1.95 -13.95
C CYS A 150 -21.34 -1.87 -15.00
N ASP A 151 -22.01 -3.00 -15.23
CA ASP A 151 -23.10 -3.18 -16.19
C ASP A 151 -22.68 -2.73 -17.60
N VAL A 152 -21.51 -3.20 -18.05
CA VAL A 152 -20.94 -2.79 -19.33
C VAL A 152 -20.07 -3.89 -19.91
N ASP A 153 -20.04 -3.97 -21.24
CA ASP A 153 -19.12 -4.83 -21.96
C ASP A 153 -17.69 -4.28 -21.88
N VAL A 154 -16.76 -5.13 -21.47
CA VAL A 154 -15.36 -4.80 -21.21
C VAL A 154 -14.43 -5.61 -22.12
N SER A 155 -13.17 -5.19 -22.23
CA SER A 155 -12.18 -5.95 -23.00
C SER A 155 -11.95 -7.36 -22.42
N SER A 156 -11.47 -8.29 -23.24
CA SER A 156 -11.11 -9.66 -22.80
C SER A 156 -10.02 -9.68 -21.72
N ARG A 157 -9.18 -8.64 -21.66
CA ARG A 157 -8.09 -8.49 -20.70
C ARG A 157 -8.51 -7.72 -19.45
N SER A 158 -9.77 -7.30 -19.36
CA SER A 158 -10.26 -6.50 -18.24
C SER A 158 -10.57 -7.34 -17.02
N LYS A 159 -10.25 -6.79 -15.85
CA LYS A 159 -10.60 -7.37 -14.54
C LYS A 159 -11.30 -6.31 -13.69
N HIS A 160 -12.25 -6.74 -12.88
CA HIS A 160 -12.94 -5.86 -11.94
C HIS A 160 -12.13 -5.75 -10.64
N CYS A 161 -11.72 -4.53 -10.29
CA CYS A 161 -11.07 -4.26 -9.01
C CYS A 161 -12.11 -3.86 -7.98
N GLY A 162 -12.36 -4.70 -6.97
CA GLY A 162 -13.32 -4.39 -5.90
C GLY A 162 -12.88 -3.23 -4.99
N SER A 163 -11.57 -2.95 -4.87
CA SER A 163 -11.09 -1.79 -4.09
C SER A 163 -11.39 -0.45 -4.78
N CYS A 164 -11.41 -0.44 -6.11
CA CYS A 164 -11.73 0.75 -6.91
C CYS A 164 -13.17 0.74 -7.44
N ASN A 165 -13.87 -0.38 -7.30
CA ASN A 165 -15.17 -0.66 -7.92
C ASN A 165 -15.25 -0.23 -9.38
N LYS A 166 -14.31 -0.73 -10.19
CA LYS A 166 -14.29 -0.52 -11.64
C LYS A 166 -13.54 -1.61 -12.38
N CYS A 167 -13.89 -1.83 -13.63
CA CYS A 167 -13.08 -2.64 -14.54
C CYS A 167 -11.89 -1.86 -15.08
N VAL A 168 -10.74 -2.52 -15.14
CA VAL A 168 -9.46 -1.99 -15.61
C VAL A 168 -8.95 -2.92 -16.71
N CYS A 169 -8.65 -2.37 -17.88
CA CYS A 169 -8.05 -3.11 -18.99
C CYS A 169 -6.59 -3.43 -18.71
N GLY A 170 -6.16 -4.66 -19.01
CA GLY A 170 -4.80 -5.13 -18.74
C GLY A 170 -4.44 -4.99 -17.26
N PHE A 171 -5.37 -5.35 -16.37
CA PHE A 171 -5.22 -5.16 -14.94
C PHE A 171 -3.98 -5.88 -14.40
N ASP A 172 -3.12 -5.11 -13.71
CA ASP A 172 -1.94 -5.63 -13.05
C ASP A 172 -2.18 -5.79 -11.56
N HIS A 173 -2.39 -4.68 -10.84
CA HIS A 173 -2.72 -4.69 -9.41
C HIS A 173 -3.42 -3.40 -8.97
N HIS A 174 -3.96 -3.41 -7.75
CA HIS A 174 -4.35 -2.19 -7.05
C HIS A 174 -3.17 -1.71 -6.22
N CYS A 175 -2.64 -0.51 -6.52
CA CYS A 175 -1.47 0.03 -5.83
C CYS A 175 -1.92 0.97 -4.71
N MET A 176 -1.66 0.58 -3.46
CA MET A 176 -1.95 1.39 -2.27
C MET A 176 -1.11 2.68 -2.20
N TRP A 177 0.09 2.68 -2.80
CA TRP A 177 0.98 3.85 -2.83
C TRP A 177 0.52 4.92 -3.82
N LEU A 178 -0.09 4.51 -4.93
CA LEU A 178 -0.73 5.42 -5.88
C LEU A 178 -2.19 5.72 -5.52
N ASN A 179 -2.75 4.96 -4.57
CA ASN A 179 -4.18 4.93 -4.28
C ASN A 179 -5.03 4.68 -5.55
N ASN A 180 -4.49 3.93 -6.52
CA ASN A 180 -5.06 3.75 -7.85
C ASN A 180 -4.75 2.36 -8.39
N CYS A 181 -5.51 1.90 -9.38
CA CYS A 181 -5.12 0.70 -10.11
C CYS A 181 -3.94 0.96 -11.04
N VAL A 182 -3.11 -0.05 -11.22
CA VAL A 182 -2.14 -0.13 -12.31
C VAL A 182 -2.71 -1.09 -13.35
N GLY A 183 -2.85 -0.60 -14.57
CA GLY A 183 -3.31 -1.36 -15.73
C GLY A 183 -2.66 -0.83 -17.01
N GLU A 184 -3.16 -1.25 -18.16
CA GLU A 184 -2.51 -0.98 -19.45
C GLU A 184 -2.24 0.52 -19.70
N ARG A 185 -3.19 1.38 -19.31
CA ARG A 185 -3.13 2.84 -19.56
C ARG A 185 -2.07 3.58 -18.74
N ASN A 186 -1.65 3.06 -17.60
CA ASN A 186 -0.69 3.72 -16.70
C ASN A 186 0.48 2.84 -16.27
N TYR A 187 0.59 1.60 -16.79
CA TYR A 187 1.66 0.67 -16.42
C TYR A 187 3.06 1.27 -16.61
N TRP A 188 3.33 1.88 -17.77
CA TRP A 188 4.62 2.50 -18.04
C TRP A 188 4.89 3.71 -17.15
N LEU A 189 3.87 4.48 -16.76
CA LEU A 189 4.04 5.60 -15.84
C LEU A 189 4.37 5.12 -14.43
N PHE A 190 3.72 4.05 -13.98
CA PHE A 190 4.07 3.36 -12.74
C PHE A 190 5.54 2.88 -12.78
N LEU A 191 5.94 2.18 -13.84
CA LEU A 191 7.32 1.67 -13.95
C LEU A 191 8.36 2.81 -14.01
N ASN A 192 8.10 3.86 -14.79
CA ASN A 192 8.96 5.05 -14.82
C ASN A 192 9.00 5.78 -13.47
N SER A 193 7.90 5.78 -12.71
CA SER A 193 7.89 6.31 -11.34
C SER A 193 8.80 5.52 -10.42
N VAL A 194 8.83 4.19 -10.50
CA VAL A 194 9.74 3.34 -9.70
C VAL A 194 11.20 3.59 -10.11
N ILE A 195 11.50 3.60 -11.41
CA ILE A 195 12.86 3.79 -11.93
C ILE A 195 13.41 5.18 -11.56
N SER A 196 12.64 6.24 -11.80
CA SER A 196 13.05 7.62 -11.45
C SER A 196 13.24 7.82 -9.95
N ALA A 197 12.41 7.18 -9.10
CA ALA A 197 12.60 7.18 -7.65
C ALA A 197 13.94 6.54 -7.25
N ILE A 198 14.26 5.38 -7.82
CA ILE A 198 15.54 4.68 -7.58
C ILE A 198 16.72 5.57 -8.01
N LEU A 199 16.68 6.15 -9.20
CA LEU A 199 17.76 6.99 -9.72
C LEU A 199 17.97 8.26 -8.88
N GLY A 200 16.88 8.96 -8.54
CA GLY A 200 16.94 10.13 -7.65
C GLY A 200 17.48 9.76 -6.27
N LEU A 201 17.04 8.63 -5.72
CA LEU A 201 17.46 8.17 -4.40
C LEU A 201 18.93 7.73 -4.36
N LEU A 202 19.44 7.07 -5.41
CA LEU A 202 20.85 6.71 -5.52
C LEU A 202 21.75 7.95 -5.50
N LEU A 203 21.38 8.99 -6.25
CA LEU A 203 22.16 10.23 -6.30
C LEU A 203 22.13 10.98 -4.97
N ILE A 204 20.97 11.06 -4.30
CA ILE A 204 20.90 11.74 -3.01
C ILE A 204 21.59 10.94 -1.89
N LEU A 205 21.56 9.60 -1.97
CA LEU A 205 22.35 8.74 -1.08
C LEU A 205 23.84 8.94 -1.30
N LEU A 206 24.31 9.05 -2.55
CA LEU A 206 25.71 9.34 -2.84
C LEU A 206 26.16 10.65 -2.19
N VAL A 207 25.36 11.71 -2.32
CA VAL A 207 25.61 13.01 -1.65
C VAL A 207 25.63 12.83 -0.13
N ALA A 208 24.64 12.13 0.42
CA ALA A 208 24.53 11.92 1.86
C ALA A 208 25.69 11.13 2.44
N PHE A 209 26.11 10.04 1.79
CA PHE A 209 27.27 9.25 2.18
C PHE A 209 28.56 10.07 2.10
N TYR A 210 28.74 10.84 1.03
CA TYR A 210 29.89 11.74 0.91
C TYR A 210 29.94 12.74 2.08
N VAL A 211 28.85 13.45 2.33
CA VAL A 211 28.77 14.44 3.43
C VAL A 211 29.00 13.76 4.78
N PHE A 212 28.35 12.62 5.04
CA PHE A 212 28.49 11.88 6.29
C PHE A 212 29.93 11.45 6.52
N VAL A 213 30.59 10.84 5.53
CA VAL A 213 31.98 10.39 5.63
C VAL A 213 32.95 11.56 5.79
N GLN A 214 32.80 12.62 4.99
CA GLN A 214 33.68 13.79 5.09
C GLN A 214 33.58 14.50 6.43
N PHE A 215 32.43 14.43 7.10
CA PHE A 215 32.29 14.98 8.45
C PHE A 215 33.27 14.34 9.44
N PHE A 216 33.58 13.05 9.28
CA PHE A 216 34.53 12.31 10.13
C PHE A 216 35.96 12.35 9.61
N LEU A 217 36.17 12.46 8.29
CA LEU A 217 37.51 12.48 7.70
C LEU A 217 38.13 13.87 7.68
N ASP A 218 37.41 14.84 7.11
CA ASP A 218 37.89 16.21 6.92
C ASP A 218 36.70 17.18 6.80
N PRO A 219 36.19 17.69 7.94
CA PRO A 219 35.02 18.58 7.95
C PRO A 219 35.31 19.93 7.28
N THR A 220 36.58 20.29 7.02
CA THR A 220 36.93 21.55 6.34
C THR A 220 36.48 21.56 4.89
N LYS A 221 36.43 20.39 4.23
CA LYS A 221 35.93 20.23 2.85
C LYS A 221 34.44 20.54 2.70
N LEU A 222 33.68 20.42 3.78
CA LEU A 222 32.25 20.73 3.81
C LEU A 222 31.96 22.21 4.12
N ARG A 223 33.00 22.98 4.49
CA ARG A 223 32.92 24.39 4.90
C ARG A 223 33.60 25.31 3.88
N THR A 224 33.41 25.05 2.59
CA THR A 224 34.07 25.81 1.50
C THR A 224 33.32 27.07 1.08
N GLY A 225 32.09 27.29 1.58
CA GLY A 225 31.29 28.47 1.26
C GLY A 225 31.74 29.73 2.00
N ARG A 226 31.56 30.90 1.38
CA ARG A 226 31.89 32.22 1.97
C ARG A 226 31.28 32.45 3.36
N HIS A 227 30.09 31.89 3.61
CA HIS A 227 29.39 31.98 4.91
C HIS A 227 30.14 31.31 6.07
N PHE A 228 31.13 30.46 5.80
CA PHE A 228 31.94 29.79 6.82
C PHE A 228 33.27 30.51 7.11
N GLU A 229 33.69 31.47 6.28
CA GLU A 229 34.92 32.26 6.53
C GLU A 229 34.78 33.13 7.78
N ASP A 230 33.60 33.72 8.01
CA ASP A 230 33.32 34.51 9.22
C ASP A 230 33.25 33.66 10.50
N LEU A 231 33.13 32.34 10.35
CA LEU A 231 33.04 31.36 11.45
C LEU A 231 34.30 30.50 11.59
N LYS A 232 35.44 30.93 11.07
CA LYS A 232 36.71 30.16 11.13
C LYS A 232 37.11 29.81 12.56
N ASN A 233 36.75 30.65 13.52
CA ASN A 233 37.03 30.49 14.95
C ASN A 233 35.93 29.74 15.71
N GLN A 234 34.77 29.47 15.10
CA GLN A 234 33.61 28.78 15.70
C GLN A 234 33.29 27.51 14.90
N THR A 235 33.87 26.39 15.33
CA THR A 235 33.81 25.10 14.63
C THR A 235 32.51 24.31 14.88
N ASP A 236 31.73 24.69 15.89
CA ASP A 236 30.51 24.00 16.33
C ASP A 236 29.24 24.47 15.60
N VAL A 237 29.25 25.67 15.01
CA VAL A 237 28.13 26.26 14.28
C VAL A 237 28.20 25.94 12.79
N TRP A 238 27.08 25.50 12.24
CA TRP A 238 26.88 25.17 10.83
C TRP A 238 25.70 25.93 10.24
N PHE A 239 25.71 26.14 8.92
CA PHE A 239 24.60 26.73 8.20
C PHE A 239 23.95 25.73 7.26
N VAL A 240 22.63 25.74 7.20
CA VAL A 240 21.81 24.95 6.29
C VAL A 240 20.82 25.85 5.54
N PHE A 241 20.19 25.34 4.48
CA PHE A 241 19.30 26.06 3.56
C PHE A 241 19.98 27.25 2.85
N LEU A 242 21.26 27.11 2.53
CA LEU A 242 22.03 28.12 1.79
C LEU A 242 21.70 28.09 0.28
N PRO A 243 21.72 29.24 -0.42
CA PRO A 243 21.87 30.61 0.11
C PRO A 243 20.54 31.26 0.53
N VAL A 244 19.40 30.60 0.28
CA VAL A 244 18.06 31.23 0.30
C VAL A 244 17.60 31.61 1.72
N ALA A 245 17.84 30.75 2.72
CA ALA A 245 17.36 30.95 4.08
C ALA A 245 18.36 30.39 5.10
N PRO A 246 19.53 31.03 5.32
CA PRO A 246 20.56 30.50 6.21
C PRO A 246 20.03 30.28 7.64
N VAL A 247 20.01 29.02 8.09
CA VAL A 247 19.66 28.66 9.48
C VAL A 247 20.90 28.09 10.19
N LYS A 248 21.17 28.60 11.39
CA LYS A 248 22.24 28.09 12.26
C LYS A 248 21.86 26.75 12.86
N THR A 249 22.76 25.79 12.82
CA THR A 249 22.58 24.45 13.40
C THR A 249 23.89 23.92 13.98
N LYS A 250 23.83 22.80 14.70
CA LYS A 250 25.00 22.11 15.26
C LYS A 250 25.34 20.88 14.42
N ALA A 251 26.62 20.51 14.41
CA ALA A 251 27.12 19.32 13.73
C ALA A 251 26.31 18.03 14.00
N PRO A 252 25.95 17.68 15.25
CA PRO A 252 25.19 16.46 15.52
C PRO A 252 23.81 16.43 14.87
N ALA A 253 23.17 17.59 14.68
CA ALA A 253 21.86 17.64 14.02
C ALA A 253 21.96 17.26 12.54
N ILE A 254 23.00 17.76 11.84
CA ILE A 254 23.27 17.43 10.45
C ILE A 254 23.61 15.94 10.31
N LEU A 255 24.48 15.41 11.19
CA LEU A 255 24.85 13.99 11.20
C LEU A 255 23.66 13.07 11.46
N SER A 256 22.81 13.41 12.43
CA SER A 256 21.59 12.64 12.72
C SER A 256 20.62 12.63 11.55
N LEU A 257 20.41 13.77 10.89
CA LEU A 257 19.54 13.86 9.70
C LEU A 257 20.14 13.11 8.49
N ALA A 258 21.44 13.23 8.26
CA ALA A 258 22.14 12.48 7.21
C ALA A 258 22.07 10.97 7.47
N GLY A 259 22.30 10.52 8.70
CA GLY A 259 22.19 9.12 9.10
C GLY A 259 20.77 8.58 8.93
N LEU A 260 19.75 9.33 9.37
CA LEU A 260 18.35 8.96 9.15
C LEU A 260 18.01 8.86 7.66
N LEU A 261 18.46 9.83 6.85
CA LEU A 261 18.28 9.80 5.40
C LEU A 261 18.95 8.59 4.76
N ILE A 262 20.17 8.26 5.18
CA ILE A 262 20.89 7.08 4.69
C ILE A 262 20.13 5.80 5.02
N ILE A 263 19.72 5.61 6.28
CA ILE A 263 18.99 4.41 6.72
C ILE A 263 17.68 4.26 5.96
N LEU A 264 16.87 5.31 5.93
CA LEU A 264 15.56 5.30 5.28
C LEU A 264 15.68 5.17 3.76
N GLY A 265 16.71 5.79 3.18
CA GLY A 265 17.00 5.69 1.76
C GLY A 265 17.47 4.30 1.36
N LEU A 266 18.34 3.64 2.13
CA LEU A 266 18.72 2.25 1.87
C LEU A 266 17.53 1.30 1.96
N LEU A 267 16.67 1.47 2.96
CA LEU A 267 15.43 0.68 3.08
C LEU A 267 14.52 0.90 1.87
N THR A 268 14.30 2.16 1.48
CA THR A 268 13.46 2.51 0.33
C THR A 268 14.04 1.96 -0.97
N LEU A 269 15.37 2.06 -1.15
CA LEU A 269 16.08 1.53 -2.32
C LEU A 269 15.94 0.01 -2.41
N PHE A 270 16.08 -0.70 -1.29
CA PHE A 270 15.88 -2.15 -1.23
C PHE A 270 14.45 -2.54 -1.65
N LEU A 271 13.44 -1.89 -1.08
CA LEU A 271 12.03 -2.17 -1.39
C LEU A 271 11.68 -1.86 -2.85
N LEU A 272 12.10 -0.70 -3.37
CA LEU A 272 11.87 -0.32 -4.76
C LEU A 272 12.67 -1.20 -5.73
N GLY A 273 13.90 -1.57 -5.38
CA GLY A 273 14.72 -2.48 -6.17
C GLY A 273 14.07 -3.86 -6.28
N HIS A 274 13.57 -4.40 -5.16
CA HIS A 274 12.81 -5.65 -5.16
C HIS A 274 11.56 -5.56 -6.04
N LEU A 275 10.79 -4.48 -5.93
CA LEU A 275 9.62 -4.23 -6.78
C LEU A 275 10.00 -4.16 -8.27
N LEU A 276 11.07 -3.44 -8.61
CA LEU A 276 11.54 -3.30 -9.99
C LEU A 276 11.96 -4.66 -10.57
N VAL A 277 12.74 -5.45 -9.83
CA VAL A 277 13.15 -6.79 -10.25
C VAL A 277 11.95 -7.69 -10.47
N PHE A 278 10.96 -7.63 -9.58
CA PHE A 278 9.71 -8.39 -9.74
C PHE A 278 8.97 -8.01 -11.03
N HIS A 279 8.81 -6.71 -11.32
CA HIS A 279 8.18 -6.28 -12.57
C HIS A 279 9.00 -6.62 -13.81
N ILE A 280 10.34 -6.61 -13.75
CA ILE A 280 11.20 -7.08 -14.83
C ILE A 280 10.95 -8.58 -15.10
N TYR A 281 10.86 -9.38 -14.04
CA TYR A 281 10.52 -10.80 -14.14
C TYR A 281 9.14 -11.01 -14.80
N LEU A 282 8.11 -10.27 -14.39
CA LEU A 282 6.78 -10.34 -15.00
C LEU A 282 6.79 -9.97 -16.49
N MET A 283 7.51 -8.89 -16.86
CA MET A 283 7.66 -8.47 -18.26
C MET A 283 8.37 -9.53 -19.10
N TRP A 284 9.39 -10.18 -18.55
CA TRP A 284 10.10 -11.28 -19.22
C TRP A 284 9.16 -12.45 -19.52
N HIS A 285 8.30 -12.80 -18.57
CA HIS A 285 7.33 -13.88 -18.72
C HIS A 285 6.02 -13.47 -19.42
N ARG A 286 5.89 -12.20 -19.84
CA ARG A 286 4.70 -11.65 -20.52
C ARG A 286 3.40 -11.83 -19.71
N MET A 287 3.47 -11.74 -18.39
CA MET A 287 2.31 -11.86 -17.50
C MET A 287 2.12 -10.61 -16.66
N THR A 288 0.90 -10.39 -16.19
CA THR A 288 0.63 -9.37 -15.16
C THR A 288 0.83 -9.93 -13.76
N THR A 289 0.97 -9.04 -12.79
CA THR A 289 1.00 -9.38 -11.36
C THR A 289 -0.23 -10.19 -10.96
N TYR A 290 -1.41 -9.81 -11.45
CA TYR A 290 -2.66 -10.53 -11.20
C TYR A 290 -2.59 -11.97 -11.69
N GLU A 291 -2.12 -12.19 -12.92
CA GLU A 291 -2.01 -13.52 -13.52
C GLU A 291 -1.03 -14.41 -12.73
N TYR A 292 0.12 -13.86 -12.35
CA TYR A 292 1.10 -14.54 -11.51
C TYR A 292 0.49 -15.00 -10.18
N ILE A 293 -0.25 -14.13 -9.49
CA ILE A 293 -0.90 -14.46 -8.21
C ILE A 293 -2.00 -15.51 -8.40
N VAL A 294 -2.79 -15.42 -9.47
CA VAL A 294 -3.88 -16.38 -9.74
C VAL A 294 -3.33 -17.78 -10.02
N GLN A 295 -2.23 -17.89 -10.78
CA GLN A 295 -1.59 -19.17 -11.07
C GLN A 295 -1.03 -19.89 -9.83
N GLN A 296 -0.72 -19.14 -8.78
CA GLN A 296 -0.22 -19.70 -7.52
C GLN A 296 -1.31 -20.19 -6.58
N ARG A 297 -2.59 -19.91 -6.89
CA ARG A 297 -3.68 -20.38 -6.05
C ARG A 297 -3.82 -21.90 -6.25
N PRO A 298 -3.86 -22.69 -5.16
CA PRO A 298 -4.15 -24.11 -5.29
C PRO A 298 -5.48 -24.27 -6.03
N PRO A 299 -5.61 -25.29 -6.91
CA PRO A 299 -6.88 -25.61 -7.54
C PRO A 299 -7.94 -25.70 -6.45
N GLN A 300 -9.03 -24.93 -6.59
CA GLN A 300 -10.20 -25.20 -5.75
C GLN A 300 -10.64 -26.62 -6.12
N GLU A 301 -10.59 -27.55 -5.17
CA GLU A 301 -11.27 -28.83 -5.31
C GLU A 301 -12.73 -28.50 -5.65
N VAL A 302 -13.09 -28.76 -6.90
CA VAL A 302 -14.48 -28.76 -7.33
C VAL A 302 -15.13 -29.85 -6.48
N LYS A 303 -15.88 -29.44 -5.45
CA LYS A 303 -16.85 -30.34 -4.84
C LYS A 303 -17.83 -30.69 -5.94
N ASP A 304 -17.67 -31.89 -6.47
CA ASP A 304 -18.59 -32.49 -7.42
C ASP A 304 -20.02 -32.29 -6.92
N PRO A 305 -20.94 -31.74 -7.74
CA PRO A 305 -22.36 -31.69 -7.39
C PRO A 305 -22.99 -33.08 -7.19
N GLU A 306 -22.26 -34.16 -7.50
CA GLU A 306 -22.75 -35.54 -7.51
C GLU A 306 -22.52 -36.32 -6.19
N LYS A 307 -22.60 -35.63 -5.05
CA LYS A 307 -22.92 -36.30 -3.78
C LYS A 307 -24.04 -35.55 -3.08
N GLN A 308 -25.27 -35.85 -3.49
CA GLN A 308 -26.42 -35.68 -2.61
C GLN A 308 -26.11 -36.38 -1.27
N PRO A 309 -26.32 -35.72 -0.12
CA PRO A 309 -26.40 -36.46 1.13
C PRO A 309 -27.64 -37.36 1.03
N GLU A 310 -27.44 -38.67 1.15
CA GLU A 310 -28.55 -39.60 1.38
C GLU A 310 -29.45 -39.05 2.49
N PHE A 311 -30.73 -39.02 2.16
CA PHE A 311 -31.84 -38.66 3.03
C PHE A 311 -31.86 -39.62 4.23
N TYR A 312 -31.37 -39.18 5.40
CA TYR A 312 -31.69 -39.86 6.65
C TYR A 312 -33.11 -39.46 7.08
N PRO A 313 -34.00 -40.43 7.37
CA PRO A 313 -35.35 -40.12 7.79
C PRO A 313 -35.34 -39.48 9.20
N PRO A 314 -36.33 -38.62 9.51
CA PRO A 314 -36.37 -37.92 10.78
C PRO A 314 -36.68 -38.90 11.92
N SER A 315 -35.74 -39.04 12.86
CA SER A 315 -36.00 -39.66 14.17
C SER A 315 -36.97 -38.76 14.94
N THR A 316 -38.18 -39.26 15.13
CA THR A 316 -39.22 -38.70 15.98
C THR A 316 -38.72 -38.53 17.42
N ARG A 317 -38.61 -37.28 17.91
CA ARG A 317 -38.56 -37.00 19.34
C ARG A 317 -39.99 -36.89 19.87
N PRO A 318 -40.39 -37.61 20.93
CA PRO A 318 -41.68 -37.41 21.57
C PRO A 318 -41.71 -36.07 22.31
N SER A 319 -42.85 -35.37 22.16
CA SER A 319 -43.20 -34.15 22.88
C SER A 319 -43.47 -34.39 24.37
N GLN A 320 -42.89 -33.51 25.20
CA GLN A 320 -43.28 -33.06 26.55
C GLN A 320 -44.34 -33.87 27.33
N ALA A 321 -43.97 -34.40 28.51
CA ALA A 321 -44.68 -34.17 29.79
C ALA A 321 -44.02 -34.94 30.95
N ARG A 322 -43.99 -34.30 32.13
CA ARG A 322 -43.82 -34.87 33.48
C ARG A 322 -42.49 -35.60 33.81
N LEU A 323 -41.65 -34.93 34.59
CA LEU A 323 -41.51 -35.23 36.02
C LEU A 323 -40.74 -34.10 36.72
N GLN A 324 -41.44 -33.38 37.59
CA GLN A 324 -40.83 -32.65 38.70
C GLN A 324 -40.27 -33.64 39.73
N LEU A 325 -39.36 -33.13 40.56
CA LEU A 325 -38.79 -33.69 41.80
C LEU A 325 -37.48 -34.46 41.64
N LEU A 326 -36.36 -33.80 41.95
CA LEU A 326 -35.49 -34.16 43.09
C LEU A 326 -34.32 -33.17 43.24
N ASN A 327 -34.42 -32.35 44.30
CA ASN A 327 -33.38 -31.78 45.20
C ASN A 327 -32.04 -31.28 44.61
N CYS A 328 -31.65 -30.01 44.72
CA CYS A 328 -31.44 -29.15 45.91
C CYS A 328 -30.41 -29.68 46.93
N LYS A 329 -29.21 -29.05 46.91
CA LYS A 329 -28.14 -28.87 47.93
C LYS A 329 -26.81 -28.76 47.15
N GLN A 330 -25.92 -27.78 47.31
CA GLN A 330 -25.63 -26.90 48.44
C GLN A 330 -24.74 -25.75 47.94
N CYS A 331 -25.01 -24.53 48.42
CA CYS A 331 -24.14 -23.36 48.33
C CYS A 331 -23.78 -23.00 49.78
N SER A 332 -22.50 -22.92 50.15
CA SER A 332 -22.04 -22.22 51.37
C SER A 332 -20.52 -22.33 51.60
N THR A 333 -19.84 -21.17 51.54
CA THR A 333 -18.85 -20.60 52.49
C THR A 333 -17.63 -21.42 52.93
N LEU A 334 -16.40 -20.96 52.67
CA LEU A 334 -15.56 -20.06 53.51
C LEU A 334 -15.10 -20.68 54.84
N PHE A 335 -13.77 -20.84 55.01
CA PHE A 335 -12.89 -20.73 56.22
C PHE A 335 -11.76 -21.79 56.31
N PRO A 336 -10.64 -21.53 57.06
CA PRO A 336 -9.26 -21.85 56.65
C PRO A 336 -8.56 -22.90 57.54
N GLU A 337 -7.30 -23.18 57.16
CA GLU A 337 -6.10 -23.59 57.92
C GLU A 337 -6.15 -24.52 59.15
N ALA A 338 -5.13 -25.40 59.13
CA ALA A 338 -4.31 -25.92 60.22
C ALA A 338 -4.87 -27.07 61.08
N GLN A 339 -4.36 -28.27 60.81
CA GLN A 339 -3.71 -29.06 61.85
C GLN A 339 -2.58 -29.91 61.26
N ARG A 340 -1.62 -30.14 62.15
CA ARG A 340 -0.28 -30.73 62.02
C ARG A 340 -0.22 -32.09 61.32
#